data_AF-A0A0K0DMY2-F1
#
_entry.id   AF-A0A0K0DMY2-F1
#
_cell.length_a   1.000
_cell.length_b   1.000
_cell.length_c   1.000
_cell.angle_alpha   90.00
_cell.angle_beta   90.00
_cell.angle_gamma   90.00
#
_symmetry.space_group_name_H-M   'P 1'
#
loop_
_entity.id
_entity.type
_entity.pdbx_description
1 polymer ?
#
loop_
_entity_poly.entity_id
_entity_poly.type
_entity_poly.pdbx_seq_one_letter_code
_entity_poly.pdbx_strand_id
1 'polypeptide(L)'
;MRFWQIVLLEVLLCLITCLAMRKQGVAVRGQLLCGLRAANNTKVRIVDIDYGLDPDDTLDEKRVDESGRFELSGTTHELTPIDPVLYIWHECRDEKTPCSRKIKLVIPKKFIHNGNPTAEQWIDLGTFNLEGAFDDEGRECIN
;
A
#
# COMPACT_ATOMS: atom_id res chain seq x y z
N MET A 1 -18.20 -41.50 9.13
CA MET A 1 -16.80 -41.52 8.66
C MET A 1 -15.92 -41.96 9.81
N ARG A 2 -14.89 -42.78 9.56
CA ARG A 2 -13.94 -43.19 10.60
C ARG A 2 -13.02 -42.00 10.94
N PHE A 3 -12.56 -41.88 12.18
CA PHE A 3 -11.72 -40.78 12.66
C PHE A 3 -10.53 -40.43 11.73
N TRP A 4 -9.78 -41.44 11.27
CA TRP A 4 -8.68 -41.27 10.31
C TRP A 4 -9.06 -40.61 8.96
N GLN A 5 -10.31 -40.77 8.49
CA GLN A 5 -10.79 -40.14 7.26
C GLN A 5 -11.03 -38.64 7.47
N ILE A 6 -11.47 -38.24 8.67
CA ILE A 6 -11.66 -36.83 9.02
C ILE A 6 -10.29 -36.16 9.11
N VAL A 7 -9.34 -36.76 9.84
CA VAL A 7 -7.97 -36.24 9.94
C VAL A 7 -7.32 -36.11 8.56
N LEU A 8 -7.47 -37.11 7.69
CA LEU A 8 -6.95 -37.06 6.33
C LEU A 8 -7.58 -35.93 5.50
N LEU A 9 -8.88 -35.71 5.64
CA LEU A 9 -9.61 -34.64 4.94
C LEU A 9 -9.12 -33.25 5.38
N GLU A 10 -8.94 -33.03 6.69
CA GLU A 10 -8.44 -31.78 7.24
C GLU A 10 -7.00 -31.49 6.80
N VAL A 11 -6.13 -32.51 6.81
CA VAL A 11 -4.75 -32.38 6.32
C VAL A 11 -4.73 -32.05 4.82
N LEU A 12 -5.56 -32.72 4.03
CA LEU A 12 -5.66 -32.45 2.59
C LEU A 12 -6.18 -31.03 2.34
N LEU A 13 -7.19 -30.58 3.07
CA LEU A 13 -7.74 -29.23 2.96
C LEU A 13 -6.69 -28.17 3.29
N CYS A 14 -5.94 -28.35 4.38
CA CYS A 14 -4.85 -27.47 4.79
C CYS A 14 -3.72 -27.42 3.74
N LEU A 15 -3.36 -28.55 3.13
CA LEU A 15 -2.36 -28.56 2.06
C LEU A 15 -2.85 -27.79 0.83
N ILE A 16 -4.13 -27.93 0.45
CA ILE A 16 -4.72 -27.20 -0.68
C ILE A 16 -4.68 -25.70 -0.43
N THR A 17 -5.04 -25.24 0.78
CA THR A 17 -5.05 -23.80 1.10
C THR A 17 -3.64 -23.22 1.10
N CYS A 18 -2.66 -23.91 1.69
CA CYS A 18 -1.26 -23.49 1.67
C CYS A 18 -0.71 -23.35 0.24
N LEU A 19 -1.07 -24.26 -0.66
CA LEU A 19 -0.65 -24.21 -2.07
C LEU A 19 -1.40 -23.14 -2.89
N ALA A 20 -2.56 -22.69 -2.42
CA ALA A 20 -3.37 -21.67 -3.08
C ALA A 20 -2.96 -20.23 -2.72
N MET A 21 -2.11 -20.02 -1.71
CA MET A 21 -1.60 -18.70 -1.33
C MET A 21 -0.77 -18.10 -2.45
N ARG A 22 -1.17 -16.93 -2.96
CA ARG A 22 -0.49 -16.24 -4.05
C ARG A 22 0.31 -15.08 -3.50
N LYS A 23 1.58 -15.00 -3.88
CA LYS A 23 2.38 -13.79 -3.65
C LYS A 23 1.88 -12.68 -4.56
N GLN A 24 1.46 -11.57 -3.98
CA GLN A 24 0.87 -10.43 -4.68
C GLN A 24 1.48 -9.14 -4.13
N GLY A 25 1.51 -8.08 -4.94
CA GLY A 25 2.07 -6.80 -4.53
C GLY A 25 1.84 -5.71 -5.57
N VAL A 26 2.20 -4.49 -5.22
CA VAL A 26 2.17 -3.33 -6.12
C VAL A 26 3.42 -2.48 -5.96
N ALA A 27 3.76 -1.75 -7.02
CA ALA A 27 4.90 -0.85 -7.05
C ALA A 27 4.47 0.54 -7.54
N VAL A 28 4.82 1.57 -6.77
CA VAL A 28 4.43 2.96 -7.03
C VAL A 28 5.63 3.87 -6.85
N ARG A 29 5.74 4.86 -7.73
CA ARG A 29 6.76 5.90 -7.64
C ARG A 29 6.19 7.27 -8.01
N GLY A 30 6.92 8.31 -7.64
CA GLY A 30 6.61 9.67 -8.02
C GLY A 30 7.48 10.70 -7.31
N GLN A 31 7.12 11.96 -7.47
CA GLN A 31 7.76 13.09 -6.82
C GLN A 31 6.72 13.99 -6.15
N LEU A 32 6.90 14.29 -4.88
CA LEU A 32 6.00 15.12 -4.08
C LEU A 32 6.59 16.52 -3.88
N LEU A 33 5.78 17.53 -4.18
CA LEU A 33 6.14 18.94 -3.99
C LEU A 33 5.24 19.59 -2.94
N CYS A 34 5.76 20.64 -2.31
CA CYS A 34 5.00 21.60 -1.52
C CYS A 34 5.24 22.99 -2.10
N GLY A 35 4.31 23.46 -2.93
CA GLY A 35 4.49 24.67 -3.71
C GLY A 35 5.61 24.49 -4.75
N LEU A 36 6.70 25.25 -4.62
CA LEU A 36 7.87 25.18 -5.52
C LEU A 36 9.02 24.32 -4.99
N ARG A 37 8.89 23.75 -3.78
CA ARG A 37 9.95 22.98 -3.12
C ARG A 37 9.58 21.50 -3.05
N ALA A 38 10.58 20.63 -2.94
CA ALA A 38 10.36 19.25 -2.56
C ALA A 38 9.61 19.16 -1.23
N ALA A 39 8.64 18.26 -1.13
CA ALA A 39 7.88 18.06 0.10
C ALA A 39 8.76 17.37 1.14
N ASN A 40 9.18 18.08 2.19
CA ASN A 40 9.95 17.50 3.28
C ASN A 40 9.06 16.72 4.25
N ASN A 41 9.64 15.81 5.04
CA ASN A 41 8.97 15.05 6.11
C ASN A 41 7.71 14.27 5.65
N THR A 42 7.57 14.01 4.35
CA THR A 42 6.39 13.33 3.81
C THR A 42 6.59 11.83 3.85
N LYS A 43 5.62 11.13 4.45
CA LYS A 43 5.61 9.68 4.58
C LYS A 43 4.69 9.09 3.51
N VAL A 44 5.12 8.00 2.88
CA VAL A 44 4.36 7.26 1.88
C VAL A 44 4.31 5.80 2.29
N ARG A 45 3.14 5.16 2.16
CA ARG A 45 2.93 3.75 2.53
C ARG A 45 1.96 3.08 1.58
N ILE A 46 2.32 1.90 1.10
CA ILE A 46 1.39 1.00 0.42
C ILE A 46 0.76 0.09 1.47
N VAL A 47 -0.56 -0.01 1.46
CA VAL A 47 -1.33 -0.85 2.38
C VAL A 47 -2.30 -1.70 1.58
N ASP A 48 -2.43 -2.96 1.95
CA ASP A 48 -3.54 -3.81 1.58
C ASP A 48 -4.73 -3.53 2.50
N ILE A 49 -5.90 -3.27 1.94
CA ILE A 49 -7.09 -3.01 2.75
C ILE A 49 -7.94 -4.27 2.77
N ASP A 50 -8.02 -4.90 3.92
CA ASP A 50 -8.74 -6.16 4.08
C ASP A 50 -10.16 -5.94 4.55
N TYR A 51 -11.09 -6.63 3.90
CA TYR A 51 -12.50 -6.62 4.27
C TYR A 51 -12.85 -7.94 4.96
N GLY A 52 -12.60 -8.05 6.27
CA GLY A 52 -12.97 -9.26 7.01
C GLY A 52 -12.22 -9.46 8.33
N LEU A 53 -11.75 -10.70 8.55
CA LEU A 53 -10.98 -11.09 9.74
C LEU A 53 -9.47 -10.83 9.60
N ASP A 54 -9.01 -10.53 8.38
CA ASP A 54 -7.60 -10.22 8.10
C ASP A 54 -7.33 -8.74 8.43
N PRO A 55 -6.29 -8.41 9.20
CA PRO A 55 -5.93 -7.02 9.46
C PRO A 55 -5.17 -6.42 8.27
N ASP A 56 -5.45 -5.16 7.96
CA ASP A 56 -4.76 -4.41 6.90
C ASP A 56 -3.23 -4.58 6.93
N ASP A 57 -2.66 -5.09 5.83
CA ASP A 57 -1.23 -5.35 5.69
C ASP A 57 -0.46 -4.12 5.18
N THR A 58 0.59 -3.70 5.90
CA THR A 58 1.55 -2.72 5.35
C THR A 58 2.52 -3.42 4.41
N LEU A 59 2.45 -3.09 3.12
CA LEU A 59 3.27 -3.74 2.09
C LEU A 59 4.67 -3.13 1.97
N ASP A 60 4.77 -1.80 1.95
CA ASP A 60 6.05 -1.05 1.96
C ASP A 60 5.80 0.37 2.49
N GLU A 61 6.81 0.98 3.11
CA GLU A 61 6.76 2.29 3.72
C GLU A 61 8.10 3.01 3.61
N LYS A 62 8.08 4.28 3.17
CA LYS A 62 9.27 5.14 3.14
C LYS A 62 8.91 6.58 3.43
N ARG A 63 9.94 7.36 3.72
CA ARG A 63 9.90 8.82 3.60
C ARG A 63 10.45 9.22 2.24
N VAL A 64 9.89 10.27 1.65
CA VAL A 64 10.42 10.84 0.40
C VAL A 64 11.85 11.33 0.59
N ASP A 65 12.65 11.29 -0.48
CA ASP A 65 14.03 11.78 -0.46
C ASP A 65 14.10 13.32 -0.47
N GLU A 66 15.31 13.89 -0.42
CA GLU A 66 15.54 15.34 -0.42
C GLU A 66 15.02 16.06 -1.67
N SER A 67 14.84 15.33 -2.78
CA SER A 67 14.24 15.83 -4.02
C SER A 67 12.72 15.63 -4.08
N GLY A 68 12.12 15.06 -3.03
CA GLY A 68 10.71 14.72 -2.94
C GLY A 68 10.33 13.43 -3.65
N ARG A 69 11.30 12.67 -4.18
CA ARG A 69 11.04 11.42 -4.91
C ARG A 69 10.85 10.24 -3.97
N PHE A 70 10.06 9.29 -4.40
CA PHE A 70 9.89 8.02 -3.70
C PHE A 70 9.66 6.88 -4.67
N GLU A 71 10.03 5.68 -4.24
CA GLU A 71 9.71 4.41 -4.88
C GLU A 71 9.36 3.39 -3.80
N LEU A 72 8.16 2.84 -3.87
CA LEU A 72 7.65 1.80 -2.99
C LEU A 72 7.36 0.55 -3.81
N SER A 73 7.72 -0.62 -3.29
CA SER A 73 7.42 -1.93 -3.89
C SER A 73 7.29 -2.96 -2.79
N GLY A 74 6.06 -3.30 -2.46
CA GLY A 74 5.73 -4.22 -1.36
C GLY A 74 4.94 -5.43 -1.85
N THR A 75 4.98 -6.52 -1.08
CA THR A 75 4.25 -7.75 -1.41
C THR A 75 3.70 -8.42 -0.16
N THR A 76 2.52 -9.01 -0.24
CA THR A 76 1.95 -9.92 0.76
C THR A 76 1.65 -11.29 0.12
N HIS A 77 1.22 -12.25 0.94
CA HIS A 77 0.70 -13.53 0.50
C HIS A 77 -0.79 -13.58 0.81
N GLU A 78 -1.62 -13.65 -0.22
CA GLU A 78 -3.08 -13.70 -0.07
C GLU A 78 -3.72 -14.76 -0.97
N LEU A 79 -4.86 -15.28 -0.51
CA LEU A 79 -5.70 -16.16 -1.33
C LEU A 79 -6.41 -15.37 -2.43
N THR A 80 -6.97 -14.21 -2.08
CA THR A 80 -7.76 -13.34 -2.98
C THR A 80 -6.91 -12.23 -3.59
N PRO A 81 -7.38 -11.55 -4.66
CA PRO A 81 -6.67 -10.37 -5.17
C PRO A 81 -6.70 -9.22 -4.17
N ILE A 82 -5.51 -8.75 -3.83
CA ILE A 82 -5.27 -7.62 -2.92
C ILE A 82 -6.08 -6.37 -3.28
N ASP A 83 -6.32 -5.51 -2.29
CA ASP A 83 -7.03 -4.23 -2.37
C ASP A 83 -6.09 -3.05 -2.03
N PRO A 84 -5.07 -2.80 -2.86
CA PRO A 84 -3.95 -1.94 -2.52
C PRO A 84 -4.32 -0.45 -2.56
N VAL A 85 -3.78 0.30 -1.61
CA VAL A 85 -3.89 1.76 -1.54
C VAL A 85 -2.52 2.37 -1.23
N LEU A 86 -2.26 3.55 -1.79
CA LEU A 86 -1.15 4.41 -1.40
C LEU A 86 -1.68 5.48 -0.45
N TYR A 87 -1.10 5.55 0.74
CA TYR A 87 -1.29 6.66 1.67
C TYR A 87 -0.11 7.62 1.60
N ILE A 88 -0.42 8.91 1.62
CA ILE A 88 0.56 9.99 1.69
C ILE A 88 0.22 10.84 2.91
N TRP A 89 1.15 10.96 3.86
CA TRP A 89 1.02 11.85 5.00
C TRP A 89 2.00 13.01 4.88
N HIS A 90 1.48 14.24 4.95
CA HIS A 90 2.29 15.45 4.79
C HIS A 90 1.84 16.59 5.69
N GLU A 91 2.73 17.56 5.83
CA GLU A 91 2.54 18.78 6.63
C GLU A 91 2.62 20.05 5.77
N CYS A 92 2.58 19.91 4.43
CA CYS A 92 2.65 21.04 3.51
C CYS A 92 1.59 22.11 3.84
N ARG A 93 2.06 23.33 4.16
CA ARG A 93 1.23 24.49 4.57
C ARG A 93 0.40 24.23 5.84
N ASP A 94 0.79 23.27 6.66
CA ASP A 94 -0.01 22.79 7.78
C ASP A 94 0.84 22.33 8.98
N GLU A 95 2.04 22.92 9.12
CA GLU A 95 3.09 22.47 10.05
C GLU A 95 2.74 22.73 11.53
N LYS A 96 1.72 23.54 11.82
CA LYS A 96 1.30 23.90 13.18
C LYS A 96 0.11 23.12 13.69
N THR A 97 -0.52 22.30 12.84
CA THR A 97 -1.75 21.60 13.18
C THR A 97 -1.40 20.17 13.64
N PRO A 98 -1.91 19.68 14.78
CA PRO A 98 -1.53 18.37 15.33
C PRO A 98 -1.91 17.20 14.42
N CYS A 99 -0.94 16.34 14.11
CA CYS A 99 -1.04 15.21 13.16
C CYS A 99 -0.86 15.63 11.70
N SER A 100 -0.81 14.70 10.75
CA SER A 100 -0.51 15.02 9.34
C SER A 100 -1.76 14.92 8.47
N ARG A 101 -1.84 15.75 7.43
CA ARG A 101 -2.83 15.59 6.36
C ARG A 101 -2.60 14.24 5.67
N LYS A 102 -3.67 13.51 5.36
CA LYS A 102 -3.62 12.16 4.81
C LYS A 102 -4.41 12.08 3.51
N ILE A 103 -3.71 11.75 2.42
CA ILE A 103 -4.31 11.44 1.13
C ILE A 103 -4.35 9.93 0.94
N LYS A 104 -5.47 9.41 0.43
CA LYS A 104 -5.66 8.00 0.04
C LYS A 104 -5.80 7.91 -1.47
N LEU A 105 -4.92 7.17 -2.13
CA LEU A 105 -5.01 6.86 -3.54
C LEU A 105 -5.25 5.36 -3.72
N VAL A 106 -6.35 4.98 -4.35
CA VAL A 106 -6.65 3.58 -4.66
C VAL A 106 -5.81 3.14 -5.84
N ILE A 107 -5.08 2.03 -5.68
CA ILE A 107 -4.24 1.47 -6.73
C ILE A 107 -5.08 0.49 -7.57
N PRO A 108 -5.18 0.68 -8.91
CA PRO A 108 -5.96 -0.24 -9.73
C PRO A 108 -5.38 -1.66 -9.72
N LYS A 109 -6.22 -2.67 -9.46
CA LYS A 109 -5.82 -4.09 -9.37
C LYS A 109 -5.06 -4.62 -10.60
N LYS A 110 -5.17 -3.98 -11.77
CA LYS A 110 -4.40 -4.35 -12.97
C LYS A 110 -2.88 -4.20 -12.80
N PHE A 111 -2.42 -3.43 -11.81
CA PHE A 111 -1.00 -3.23 -11.52
C PHE A 111 -0.44 -4.24 -10.49
N ILE A 112 -1.27 -5.17 -10.00
CA ILE A 112 -0.81 -6.23 -9.10
C ILE A 112 0.23 -7.09 -9.83
N HIS A 113 1.36 -7.33 -9.16
CA HIS A 113 2.45 -8.19 -9.61
C HIS A 113 2.70 -9.36 -8.66
N ASN A 114 3.33 -10.43 -9.16
CA ASN A 114 3.52 -11.67 -8.41
C ASN A 114 4.90 -11.74 -7.72
N GLY A 115 5.36 -10.63 -7.14
CA GLY A 115 6.68 -10.55 -6.50
C GLY A 115 7.57 -9.42 -7.03
N ASN A 116 8.10 -9.55 -8.24
CA ASN A 116 8.94 -8.52 -8.86
C ASN A 116 8.13 -7.80 -9.96
N PRO A 117 7.96 -6.46 -9.89
CA PRO A 117 7.21 -5.72 -10.89
C PRO A 117 7.98 -5.62 -12.21
N THR A 118 7.27 -5.82 -13.33
CA THR A 118 7.75 -5.42 -14.67
C THR A 118 7.64 -3.91 -14.86
N ALA A 119 8.28 -3.35 -15.90
CA ALA A 119 8.29 -1.91 -16.14
C ALA A 119 6.87 -1.34 -16.29
N GLU A 120 5.95 -2.09 -16.89
CA GLU A 120 4.56 -1.71 -17.13
C GLU A 120 3.67 -1.81 -15.88
N GLN A 121 4.13 -2.54 -14.86
CA GLN A 121 3.42 -2.72 -13.59
C GLN A 121 3.76 -1.62 -12.57
N TRP A 122 4.76 -0.78 -12.85
CA TRP A 122 5.02 0.41 -12.05
C TRP A 122 3.96 1.47 -12.31
N ILE A 123 3.38 1.99 -11.23
CA ILE A 123 2.56 3.19 -11.28
C ILE A 123 3.46 4.39 -11.05
N ASP A 124 3.58 5.22 -12.09
CA ASP A 124 4.29 6.50 -12.01
C ASP A 124 3.27 7.62 -11.82
N LEU A 125 3.21 8.21 -10.62
CA LEU A 125 2.33 9.35 -10.32
C LEU A 125 2.85 10.66 -10.93
N GLY A 126 4.06 10.66 -11.49
CA GLY A 126 4.73 11.88 -11.92
C GLY A 126 4.99 12.82 -10.74
N THR A 127 4.78 14.11 -10.97
CA THR A 127 4.95 15.15 -9.95
C THR A 127 3.60 15.55 -9.35
N PHE A 128 3.46 15.38 -8.04
CA PHE A 128 2.22 15.65 -7.31
C PHE A 128 2.44 16.76 -6.27
N ASN A 129 1.70 17.87 -6.39
CA ASN A 129 1.85 19.03 -5.53
C ASN A 129 0.85 19.02 -4.37
N LEU A 130 1.36 18.89 -3.16
CA LEU A 130 0.61 18.74 -1.91
C LEU A 130 0.13 20.09 -1.34
N GLU A 131 0.39 21.22 -2.01
CA GLU A 131 -0.19 22.53 -1.64
C GLU A 131 -1.70 22.58 -1.95
N GLY A 132 -2.18 21.76 -2.89
CA GLY A 132 -3.60 21.61 -3.18
C GLY A 132 -4.39 20.97 -2.04
N ALA A 133 -5.69 21.26 -1.99
CA ALA A 133 -6.64 20.53 -1.16
C ALA A 133 -7.32 19.43 -1.99
N PHE A 134 -7.62 18.29 -1.37
CA PHE A 134 -8.28 17.15 -2.00
C PHE A 134 -9.56 16.81 -1.25
N ASP A 135 -10.64 16.50 -1.98
CA ASP A 135 -11.99 16.39 -1.40
C ASP A 135 -12.09 15.33 -0.28
N ASP A 136 -11.42 14.18 -0.44
CA ASP A 136 -11.41 13.08 0.54
C ASP A 136 -10.15 13.06 1.43
N GLU A 137 -9.50 14.21 1.60
CA GLU A 137 -8.33 14.32 2.46
C GLU A 137 -8.70 14.25 3.95
N GLY A 138 -8.05 13.32 4.66
CA GLY A 138 -8.22 13.15 6.10
C GLY A 138 -7.06 13.71 6.92
N ARG A 139 -7.07 13.39 8.21
CA ARG A 139 -5.97 13.72 9.13
C ARG A 139 -5.70 12.54 10.04
N GLU A 140 -4.42 12.18 10.21
CA GLU A 140 -4.02 11.02 11.01
C GLU A 140 -2.69 11.27 11.73
N CYS A 141 -2.63 10.80 12.97
CA CYS A 141 -1.44 10.87 13.82
C CYS A 141 -0.65 9.58 13.61
N ILE A 142 0.43 9.67 12.86
CA ILE A 142 1.36 8.58 12.60
C ILE A 142 2.55 8.69 13.55
N ASN A 143 2.82 7.63 14.30
CA ASN A 143 4.02 7.50 15.13
C ASN A 143 5.28 7.27 14.28
#